data_AF-A0A6V7KJV4-F1
#
_entry.id   AF-A0A6V7KJV4-F1
#
_cell.length_a   1.000
_cell.length_b   1.000
_cell.length_c   1.000
_cell.angle_alpha   90.00
_cell.angle_beta   90.00
_cell.angle_gamma   90.00
#
_symmetry.space_group_name_H-M   'P 1'
#
loop_
_entity.id
_entity.type
_entity.pdbx_description
1 polymer ?
#
loop_
_entity_poly.entity_id
_entity_poly.type
_entity_poly.pdbx_seq_one_letter_code
_entity_poly.pdbx_strand_id
1 'polypeptide(L)'
;TTPDPVAQRLYREKVAVSDKRKREPYYSAADGIKLMQKGGFAFHVDVATAYKFIEETFNDDEICDLVEIQLMTPKHTATATARHSPFKKMITYG
;
A
#
# COMPACT_ATOMS: atom_id res chain seq x y z
N THR A 1 -7.16 15.38 -3.62
CA THR A 1 -7.29 15.12 -5.08
C THR A 1 -6.21 15.93 -5.78
N THR A 2 -5.45 15.34 -6.71
CA THR A 2 -4.33 16.06 -7.37
C THR A 2 -4.86 17.02 -8.45
N PRO A 3 -4.41 18.28 -8.51
CA PRO A 3 -4.79 19.23 -9.57
C PRO A 3 -4.04 19.00 -10.89
N ASP A 4 -3.02 18.14 -10.91
CA ASP A 4 -2.21 17.87 -12.10
C ASP A 4 -3.02 17.14 -13.19
N PRO A 5 -3.21 17.75 -14.38
CA PRO A 5 -3.98 17.15 -15.47
C PRO A 5 -3.31 15.89 -16.04
N VAL A 6 -1.97 15.77 -15.96
CA VAL A 6 -1.24 14.60 -16.44
C VAL A 6 -1.53 13.39 -15.55
N ALA A 7 -1.43 13.57 -14.23
CA ALA A 7 -1.78 12.53 -13.26
C ALA A 7 -3.24 12.07 -13.39
N GLN A 8 -4.17 13.01 -13.58
CA GLN A 8 -5.59 12.68 -13.79
C GLN A 8 -5.83 11.88 -15.07
N ARG A 9 -5.17 12.25 -16.17
CA ARG A 9 -5.25 11.50 -17.44
C ARG A 9 -4.68 10.08 -17.27
N LEU A 10 -3.49 9.95 -16.69
CA LEU A 10 -2.86 8.65 -16.45
C LEU A 10 -3.73 7.75 -15.57
N TYR A 11 -4.33 8.28 -14.51
CA TYR A 11 -5.24 7.51 -13.66
C TYR A 11 -6.42 6.95 -14.46
N ARG A 12 -7.08 7.79 -15.28
CA ARG A 12 -8.23 7.36 -16.09
C ARG A 12 -7.87 6.30 -17.13
N GLU A 13 -6.69 6.42 -17.74
CA GLU A 13 -6.24 5.49 -18.78
C GLU A 13 -5.64 4.18 -18.24
N LYS A 14 -4.97 4.23 -17.07
CA LYS A 14 -4.10 3.14 -16.58
C LYS A 14 -4.53 2.52 -15.27
N VAL A 15 -5.45 3.12 -14.52
CA VAL A 15 -5.88 2.64 -13.20
C VAL A 15 -7.38 2.40 -13.18
N ALA A 16 -8.18 3.42 -13.48
CA ALA A 16 -9.63 3.38 -13.41
C ALA A 16 -10.25 2.33 -14.32
N VAL A 17 -11.46 1.88 -13.94
CA VAL A 17 -12.31 1.07 -14.81
C VAL A 17 -12.67 1.89 -16.05
N SER A 18 -12.51 1.27 -17.22
CA SER A 18 -12.77 1.87 -18.52
C SER A 18 -13.18 0.79 -19.52
N ASP A 19 -13.52 1.17 -20.74
CA ASP A 19 -13.84 0.21 -21.81
C ASP A 19 -12.71 -0.81 -22.05
N LYS A 20 -11.45 -0.39 -21.84
CA LYS A 20 -10.26 -1.25 -21.96
C LYS A 20 -9.98 -2.10 -20.71
N ARG A 21 -10.46 -1.68 -19.54
CA ARG A 21 -10.26 -2.38 -18.26
C ARG A 21 -11.57 -2.49 -17.51
N LYS A 22 -12.16 -3.69 -17.55
CA LYS A 22 -13.48 -3.98 -16.95
C LYS A 22 -13.47 -4.24 -15.44
N ARG A 23 -12.30 -4.31 -14.81
CA ARG A 23 -12.15 -4.63 -13.38
C ARG A 23 -11.17 -3.68 -12.70
N GLU A 24 -11.42 -3.39 -11.44
CA GLU A 24 -10.51 -2.58 -10.65
C GLU A 24 -9.16 -3.29 -10.44
N PRO A 25 -8.03 -2.57 -10.46
CA PRO A 25 -6.69 -3.16 -10.32
C PRO A 25 -6.29 -3.32 -8.84
N TYR A 26 -7.24 -3.69 -7.98
CA TYR A 26 -7.01 -3.85 -6.55
C TYR A 26 -7.01 -5.32 -6.17
N TYR A 27 -6.13 -5.66 -5.24
CA TYR A 27 -6.02 -6.98 -4.64
C TYR A 27 -6.06 -6.83 -3.13
N SER A 28 -6.50 -7.88 -2.43
CA SER A 28 -6.22 -7.99 -1.01
C SER A 28 -4.70 -8.06 -0.80
N ALA A 29 -4.20 -7.65 0.36
CA ALA A 29 -2.76 -7.73 0.65
C ALA A 29 -2.24 -9.17 0.46
N ALA A 30 -2.97 -10.16 0.97
CA ALA A 30 -2.60 -11.57 0.84
C ALA A 30 -2.55 -12.04 -0.62
N ASP A 31 -3.54 -11.69 -1.44
CA ASP A 31 -3.58 -12.13 -2.84
C ASP A 31 -2.52 -11.42 -3.68
N GLY A 32 -2.32 -10.11 -3.46
CA GLY A 32 -1.30 -9.34 -4.17
C GLY A 32 0.11 -9.84 -3.87
N ILE A 33 0.40 -10.20 -2.60
CA ILE A 33 1.69 -10.74 -2.18
C ILE A 33 1.92 -12.15 -2.76
N LYS A 34 0.89 -12.99 -2.84
CA LYS A 34 0.98 -14.28 -3.55
C LYS A 34 1.26 -14.14 -5.04
N LEU A 35 0.72 -13.10 -5.69
CA LEU A 35 1.03 -12.80 -7.09
C LEU A 35 2.46 -12.30 -7.25
N MET A 36 2.94 -11.48 -6.30
CA MET A 36 4.33 -11.02 -6.24
C MET A 36 5.30 -12.20 -6.08
N GLN A 37 5.02 -13.14 -5.17
CA GLN A 37 5.84 -14.34 -4.94
C GLN A 37 5.99 -15.21 -6.19
N LYS A 38 4.91 -15.32 -7.00
CA LYS A 38 4.95 -16.04 -8.29
C LYS A 38 5.81 -15.36 -9.36
N GLY A 39 6.25 -14.12 -9.12
CA GLY A 39 7.05 -13.33 -10.05
C GLY A 39 6.23 -12.63 -11.15
N GLY A 40 6.89 -11.72 -11.87
CA GLY A 40 6.28 -10.98 -12.99
C GLY A 40 5.21 -9.96 -12.58
N PHE A 41 5.08 -9.67 -11.29
CA PHE A 41 4.05 -8.80 -10.73
C PHE A 41 4.66 -7.80 -9.74
N ALA A 42 4.37 -6.51 -9.93
CA ALA A 42 4.73 -5.47 -8.99
C ALA A 42 3.47 -5.07 -8.21
N PHE A 43 3.55 -5.09 -6.88
CA PHE A 43 2.41 -4.80 -6.02
C PHE A 43 2.71 -3.61 -5.11
N HIS A 44 1.78 -2.64 -5.07
CA HIS A 44 1.88 -1.49 -4.20
C HIS A 44 0.95 -1.66 -3.00
N VAL A 45 1.53 -1.68 -1.81
CA VAL A 45 0.85 -1.95 -0.54
C VAL A 45 1.59 -1.23 0.59
N ASP A 46 0.92 -1.05 1.72
CA ASP A 46 1.58 -0.61 2.95
C ASP A 46 2.68 -1.60 3.36
N VAL A 47 3.88 -1.07 3.64
CA VAL A 47 5.09 -1.85 3.89
C VAL A 47 4.96 -2.70 5.16
N ALA A 48 4.40 -2.14 6.24
CA ALA A 48 4.21 -2.87 7.49
C ALA A 48 3.24 -4.05 7.32
N THR A 49 2.17 -3.85 6.54
CA THR A 49 1.25 -4.91 6.17
C THR A 49 1.93 -5.98 5.31
N ALA A 50 2.77 -5.57 4.36
CA ALA A 50 3.46 -6.49 3.45
C ALA A 50 4.47 -7.38 4.17
N TYR A 51 5.33 -6.80 5.02
CA TYR A 51 6.36 -7.56 5.74
C TYR A 51 5.78 -8.69 6.58
N LYS A 52 4.62 -8.49 7.21
CA LYS A 52 3.95 -9.56 7.94
C LYS A 52 3.68 -10.79 7.06
N PHE A 53 3.09 -10.58 5.88
CA PHE A 53 2.78 -11.70 4.98
C PHE A 53 4.05 -12.29 4.36
N ILE A 54 5.05 -11.46 4.04
CA ILE A 54 6.33 -11.92 3.48
C ILE A 54 7.04 -12.84 4.48
N GLU A 55 7.17 -12.42 5.74
CA GLU A 55 7.76 -13.22 6.82
C GLU A 55 7.05 -14.57 7.01
N GLU A 56 5.72 -14.60 6.84
CA GLU A 56 4.92 -15.82 6.98
C GLU A 56 4.95 -16.75 5.75
N THR A 57 5.28 -16.25 4.55
CA THR A 57 5.06 -17.01 3.29
C THR A 57 6.26 -17.15 2.37
N PHE A 58 7.31 -16.34 2.52
CA PHE A 58 8.50 -16.36 1.68
C PHE A 58 9.61 -17.17 2.37
N ASN A 59 10.41 -17.86 1.58
CA ASN A 59 11.67 -18.44 2.05
C ASN A 59 12.83 -17.43 1.97
N ASP A 60 13.97 -17.77 2.57
CA ASP A 60 15.13 -16.87 2.65
C ASP A 60 15.65 -16.43 1.27
N ASP A 61 15.64 -17.33 0.28
CA ASP A 61 16.10 -17.01 -1.08
C ASP A 61 15.13 -16.03 -1.76
N GLU A 62 13.81 -16.27 -1.63
CA GLU A 62 12.78 -15.36 -2.14
C GLU A 62 12.86 -13.98 -1.47
N ILE A 63 13.17 -13.92 -0.17
CA ILE A 63 13.38 -12.66 0.55
C ILE A 63 14.61 -11.93 0.01
N CYS A 64 15.71 -12.64 -0.26
CA CYS A 64 16.92 -12.06 -0.85
C CYS A 64 16.68 -11.47 -2.25
N ASP A 65 15.75 -12.07 -3.01
CA ASP A 65 15.39 -11.62 -4.35
C ASP A 65 14.37 -10.48 -4.39
N LEU A 66 13.74 -10.14 -3.24
CA LEU A 66 12.76 -9.06 -3.18
C LEU A 66 13.38 -7.69 -3.39
N VAL A 67 12.66 -6.84 -4.13
CA VAL A 67 13.03 -5.44 -4.36
C VAL A 67 11.88 -4.53 -3.95
N GLU A 68 12.18 -3.57 -3.08
CA GLU A 68 11.22 -2.54 -2.65
C GLU A 68 11.46 -1.22 -3.42
N ILE A 69 10.37 -0.59 -3.86
CA ILE A 69 10.41 0.76 -4.46
C ILE A 69 9.56 1.69 -3.59
N GLN A 70 10.21 2.64 -2.92
CA GLN A 70 9.52 3.61 -2.09
C GLN A 70 8.89 4.73 -2.94
N LEU A 71 7.64 4.50 -3.35
CA LEU A 71 6.91 5.42 -4.23
C LEU A 71 6.33 6.65 -3.49
N MET A 72 6.00 6.49 -2.21
CA MET A 72 5.44 7.53 -1.36
C MET A 72 6.31 7.73 -0.13
N THR A 73 6.48 8.99 0.28
CA THR A 73 7.16 9.33 1.54
C THR A 73 6.36 8.79 2.73
N PRO A 74 7.02 8.24 3.77
CA PRO A 74 6.36 7.90 5.03
C PRO A 74 5.52 9.07 5.53
N LYS A 75 4.28 8.78 5.94
CA LYS A 75 3.39 9.78 6.55
C LYS A 75 3.35 9.54 8.05
N HIS A 76 3.41 10.62 8.82
CA HIS A 76 3.18 10.54 10.26
C HIS A 76 1.74 10.10 10.51
N THR A 77 1.61 8.93 11.13
CA THR A 77 0.34 8.42 11.65
C THR A 77 0.17 8.89 13.09
N ALA A 78 -1.08 9.04 13.53
CA ALA A 78 -1.41 9.45 14.89
C ALA A 78 -2.60 8.65 15.42
N THR A 79 -2.60 8.39 16.71
CA THR A 79 -3.71 7.73 17.39
C THR A 79 -4.89 8.68 17.51
N ALA A 80 -6.05 8.29 17.00
CA ALA A 80 -7.27 9.08 17.15
C ALA A 80 -7.80 9.00 18.60
N THR A 81 -8.33 10.11 19.11
CA THR A 81 -8.99 10.18 20.41
C THR A 81 -10.22 11.08 20.33
N ALA A 82 -11.14 10.95 21.29
CA ALA A 82 -12.34 11.77 21.34
C ALA A 82 -11.99 13.26 21.41
N ARG A 83 -12.79 14.10 20.75
CA ARG A 83 -12.63 15.55 20.83
C ARG A 83 -12.76 16.00 22.29
N HIS A 84 -11.78 16.76 22.77
CA HIS A 84 -11.65 17.18 24.18
C HIS A 84 -11.47 16.03 25.18
N SER A 85 -10.96 14.88 24.74
CA SER A 85 -10.59 13.80 25.66
C SER A 85 -9.58 14.28 26.70
N PRO A 86 -9.80 14.02 28.01
CA PRO A 86 -8.79 14.30 29.04
C PRO A 86 -7.52 13.47 28.82
N PHE A 87 -7.61 12.38 28.04
CA PHE A 87 -6.49 11.51 27.68
C PHE A 87 -5.65 12.02 26.52
N LYS A 88 -6.02 13.13 25.84
CA LYS A 88 -5.30 13.62 24.65
C LYS A 88 -3.80 13.77 24.88
N LYS A 89 -3.40 14.37 26.02
CA LYS A 89 -1.97 14.55 26.34
C LYS A 89 -1.28 13.20 26.57
N MET A 90 -1.91 12.31 27.32
CA MET A 90 -1.34 10.99 27.61
C MET A 90 -1.16 10.14 26.34
N ILE A 91 -2.05 10.28 25.35
CA ILE A 91 -1.96 9.56 24.07
C ILE A 91 -0.95 10.22 23.10
N THR A 92 -0.75 11.54 23.19
CA THR A 92 0.14 12.28 22.25
C THR A 92 1.60 12.32 22.72
N TYR A 93 1.83 12.39 24.04
CA TYR A 93 3.15 12.57 24.66
C TYR A 93 3.60 11.38 25.52
N GLY A 94 2.79 10.32 25.57
CA GLY A 94 3.12 9.10 26.31
C GLY A 94 4.29 8.35 25.71
#